data_AF-A0A9E3NZT8-F1
#
_entry.id   AF-A0A9E3NZT8-F1
#
_cell.length_a   1.000
_cell.length_b   1.000
_cell.length_c   1.000
_cell.angle_alpha   90.00
_cell.angle_beta   90.00
_cell.angle_gamma   90.00
#
_symmetry.space_group_name_H-M   'P 1'
#
loop_
_entity.id
_entity.type
_entity.pdbx_description
1 polymer ?
#
loop_
_entity_poly.entity_id
_entity_poly.type
_entity_poly.pdbx_seq_one_letter_code
_entity_poly.pdbx_strand_id
1 'polypeptide(L)' 'MQRGSAEIFLGLGLILVGILGLKLTDMNLFWALIALGAAIGSKGGISVSQRARV' A
#
# COMPACT_ATOMS: atom_id res chain seq x y z
N MET A 1 9.78 6.05 -14.23
CA MET A 1 9.65 5.44 -12.89
C MET A 1 9.02 4.06 -13.04
N GLN A 2 9.64 3.01 -12.50
CA GLN A 2 9.18 1.63 -12.57
C GLN A 2 7.77 1.51 -11.97
N ARG A 3 6.81 0.89 -12.68
CA ARG A 3 5.43 0.62 -12.20
C ARG A 3 5.41 0.06 -10.76
N GLY A 4 6.36 -0.82 -10.42
CA GLY A 4 6.47 -1.40 -9.07
C GLY A 4 6.79 -0.38 -7.98
N SER A 5 7.63 0.63 -8.26
CA SER A 5 7.93 1.71 -7.29
C SER A 5 6.68 2.55 -7.02
N ALA A 6 5.88 2.83 -8.06
CA ALA A 6 4.62 3.57 -7.91
C ALA A 6 3.59 2.78 -7.09
N GLU A 7 3.51 1.45 -7.26
CA GLU A 7 2.65 0.57 -6.46
C GLU A 7 3.05 0.55 -4.98
N ILE A 8 4.36 0.59 -4.66
CA ILE A 8 4.86 0.69 -3.28
C ILE A 8 4.42 2.01 -2.64
N PHE A 9 4.62 3.13 -3.32
CA PHE A 9 4.21 4.44 -2.81
C PHE A 9 2.69 4.58 -2.66
N LEU A 10 1.92 4.03 -3.61
CA LEU A 10 0.46 3.99 -3.51
C LEU A 10 0.02 3.17 -2.29
N GLY A 11 0.62 2.00 -2.09
CA GLY A 11 0.33 1.14 -0.93
C GLY A 11 0.62 1.83 0.40
N LEU A 12 1.77 2.50 0.52
CA LEU A 12 2.12 3.31 1.68
C LEU A 12 1.12 4.45 1.91
N GLY A 13 0.72 5.16 0.84
CA GLY A 13 -0.28 6.22 0.92
C GLY A 13 -1.64 5.72 1.44
N LEU A 14 -2.11 4.57 0.93
CA LEU A 14 -3.36 3.95 1.38
C LEU A 14 -3.31 3.50 2.84
N ILE A 15 -2.17 2.96 3.31
CA ILE A 15 -1.97 2.60 4.71
C ILE A 15 -2.04 3.85 5.59
N LEU A 16 -1.35 4.93 5.22
CA LEU A 16 -1.36 6.18 5.98
C LEU A 16 -2.76 6.80 6.06
N VAL A 17 -3.49 6.83 4.94
CA VAL A 17 -4.88 7.31 4.90
C VAL A 17 -5.80 6.41 5.74
N GLY A 18 -5.62 5.09 5.68
CA GLY A 18 -6.37 4.15 6.51
C GLY A 18 -6.12 4.36 8.00
N ILE A 19 -4.87 4.53 8.42
CA ILE A 19 -4.52 4.82 9.83
C ILE A 19 -5.13 6.16 10.27
N LEU A 20 -5.02 7.19 9.44
CA LEU A 20 -5.58 8.50 9.73
C LEU A 20 -7.11 8.45 9.84
N GLY A 21 -7.77 7.72 8.94
CA GLY A 21 -9.21 7.49 8.96
C GLY A 21 -9.67 6.72 10.20
N LEU A 22 -8.96 5.64 10.58
CA LEU A 22 -9.22 4.92 11.84
C LEU A 22 -9.13 5.87 13.03
N LYS A 23 -8.08 6.69 13.09
CA LYS A 23 -7.87 7.59 14.23
C LYS A 23 -8.90 8.72 14.34
N LEU A 24 -9.52 9.11 13.23
CA LEU A 24 -10.50 10.21 13.20
C LEU A 24 -11.95 9.76 13.34
N THR A 25 -12.25 8.51 12.98
CA THR A 25 -13.65 8.06 12.84
C THR A 25 -13.93 6.71 13.53
N ASP A 26 -12.90 5.97 13.94
CA ASP A 26 -13.01 4.62 14.52
C ASP A 26 -13.83 3.63 13.67
N MET A 27 -14.04 3.92 12.38
CA MET A 27 -14.82 3.06 11.49
C MET A 27 -13.98 1.87 11.01
N ASN A 28 -14.53 0.67 11.18
CA ASN A 28 -13.86 -0.57 10.78
C ASN A 28 -13.52 -0.67 9.28
N LEU A 29 -14.18 0.11 8.42
CA LEU A 29 -13.88 0.16 6.98
C LEU A 29 -12.44 0.59 6.69
N PHE A 30 -11.82 1.39 7.56
CA PHE A 30 -10.46 1.89 7.35
C PHE A 30 -9.40 0.79 7.55
N TRP A 31 -9.71 -0.28 8.28
CA TRP A 31 -8.88 -1.49 8.29
C TRP A 31 -8.80 -2.15 6.91
N ALA A 32 -9.88 -2.12 6.13
CA ALA A 32 -9.88 -2.64 4.76
C ALA A 32 -8.98 -1.80 3.83
N LEU A 33 -8.93 -0.49 4.04
CA LEU A 33 -8.01 0.42 3.35
C LEU A 33 -6.54 0.10 3.64
N ILE A 34 -6.22 -0.18 4.91
CA ILE A 34 -4.87 -0.61 5.32
C ILE A 34 -4.52 -1.95 4.67
N ALA A 35 -5.44 -2.93 4.71
CA ALA A 35 -5.23 -4.23 4.09
C ALA A 35 -5.01 -4.13 2.57
N LEU A 36 -5.79 -3.28 1.89
CA LEU A 36 -5.65 -3.00 0.46
C LEU A 36 -4.30 -2.34 0.15
N GLY A 37 -3.90 -1.35 0.95
CA GLY A 37 -2.61 -0.68 0.82
C GLY A 37 -1.44 -1.64 1.01
N ALA A 38 -1.52 -2.55 1.99
CA ALA A 38 -0.54 -3.61 2.19
C ALA A 38 -0.44 -4.53 0.96
N ALA A 39 -1.58 -5.01 0.44
CA ALA A 39 -1.59 -5.90 -0.73
C ALA A 39 -0.96 -5.25 -1.98
N ILE A 40 -1.31 -3.99 -2.27
CA ILE A 40 -0.76 -3.25 -3.41
C ILE A 40 0.72 -2.95 -3.21
N GLY A 41 1.12 -2.52 -2.00
CA GLY A 41 2.51 -2.23 -1.66
C GLY A 41 3.40 -3.48 -1.79
N SER A 42 2.94 -4.62 -1.26
CA SER A 42 3.64 -5.91 -1.38
C SER A 42 3.77 -6.35 -2.83
N LYS A 43 2.73 -6.22 -3.65
CA LYS A 43 2.78 -6.52 -5.08
C LYS A 43 3.80 -5.65 -5.81
N GLY A 44 3.84 -4.35 -5.51
CA GLY A 44 4.83 -3.42 -6.04
C GLY A 44 6.25 -3.81 -5.65
N GLY A 45 6.45 -4.18 -4.38
CA GLY A 45 7.73 -4.69 -3.87
C GLY A 45 8.21 -5.92 -4.62
N ILE A 46 7.34 -6.93 -4.78
CA ILE A 46 7.65 -8.16 -5.52
C ILE A 46 8.03 -7.84 -6.98
N SER A 47 7.28 -6.96 -7.64
CA SER A 47 7.54 -6.53 -9.03
C SER A 47 8.92 -5.86 -9.17
N VAL A 48 9.29 -4.98 -8.23
CA VAL A 48 10.64 -4.37 -8.19
C VAL A 48 11.71 -5.41 -7.94
N SER A 49 11.51 -6.31 -6.97
CA SER A 49 12.47 -7.38 -6.64
C SER A 49 12.69 -8.35 -7.79
N GLN A 50 11.63 -8.73 -8.52
CA GLN A 50 11.74 -9.57 -9.71
C GLN A 50 12.54 -8.87 -10.81
N ARG A 51 12.28 -7.58 -11.04
CA ARG A 51 12.99 -6.81 -12.06
C ARG A 51 14.45 -6.53 -11.72
N ALA A 52 14.82 -6.52 -10.44
CA ALA A 52 16.22 -6.39 -10.00
C ALA A 52 17.03 -7.70 -10.12
N ARG A 53 16.37 -8.86 -10.30
CA ARG A 53 17.03 -10.16 -10.52
C ARG A 53 17.38 -10.44 -11.98
N VAL A 54 16.89 -9.62 -12.92
CA VAL A 54 17.15 -9.73 -14.37
C VAL A 54 18.17 -8.69 -14.77
#